data_AF-A0A376LQ62-F1
#
_entry.id   AF-A0A376LQ62-F1
#
_cell.length_a   1.000
_cell.length_b   1.000
_cell.length_c   1.000
_cell.angle_alpha   90.00
_cell.angle_beta   90.00
_cell.angle_gamma   90.00
#
_symmetry.space_group_name_H-M   'P 1'
#
loop_
_entity.id
_entity.type
_entity.pdbx_description
1 polymer ?
#
loop_
_entity_poly.entity_id
_entity_poly.type
_entity_poly.pdbx_seq_one_letter_code
_entity_poly.pdbx_strand_id
1 'polypeptide(L)'
;MASAENSLKIIQRQQQVGTAAATDVSEAMSVYLQARASVASYQTQVMQDKNALNLLAGTTLAENLLPGTLESLPEQMISLVPAGVSSDVLLRRPDIQEAEHNLKSANADIGAARANFFPTISLTASAGVGSDALSSLFSHGMQIWSFAPSVTLPLFTGGSNLAQLRYAEAQKRGLIATYEKNRSERI
;
A
#
# COMPACT_ATOMS: atom_id res chain seq x y z
N MET A 1 -12.24 38.59 6.61
CA MET A 1 -11.28 39.65 6.98
C MET A 1 -11.79 41.05 6.66
N ALA A 2 -12.18 41.36 5.40
CA ALA A 2 -12.64 42.70 5.00
C ALA A 2 -13.79 43.27 5.87
N SER A 3 -14.76 42.44 6.27
CA SER A 3 -15.81 42.86 7.19
C SER A 3 -15.28 43.28 8.57
N ALA A 4 -14.31 42.55 9.12
CA ALA A 4 -13.72 42.85 10.44
C ALA A 4 -12.87 44.13 10.40
N GLU A 5 -12.15 44.36 9.30
CA GLU A 5 -11.40 45.60 9.07
C GLU A 5 -12.31 46.83 8.98
N ASN A 6 -13.42 46.71 8.24
CA ASN A 6 -14.41 47.78 8.14
C ASN A 6 -15.06 48.09 9.48
N SER A 7 -15.42 47.07 10.28
CA SER A 7 -15.96 47.25 11.63
C SER A 7 -14.95 47.96 12.55
N LEU A 8 -13.68 47.56 12.53
CA LEU A 8 -12.62 48.23 13.29
C LEU A 8 -12.51 49.72 12.89
N LYS A 9 -12.53 50.02 11.60
CA LYS A 9 -12.45 51.40 11.09
C LYS A 9 -13.65 52.27 11.51
N ILE A 10 -14.85 51.69 11.55
CA ILE A 10 -16.06 52.40 12.01
C ILE A 10 -15.96 52.70 13.51
N ILE A 11 -15.59 51.71 14.33
CA ILE A 11 -15.49 51.86 15.79
C ILE A 11 -14.37 52.85 16.16
N GLN A 12 -13.24 52.83 15.45
CA GLN A 12 -12.18 53.82 15.59
C GLN A 12 -12.66 55.25 15.31
N ARG A 13 -13.48 55.44 14.27
CA ARG A 13 -14.07 56.76 13.96
C ARG A 13 -15.06 57.20 15.04
N GLN A 14 -15.89 56.30 15.53
CA GLN A 14 -16.83 56.57 16.63
C GLN A 14 -16.10 56.97 17.91
N GLN A 15 -14.98 56.33 18.22
CA GLN A 15 -14.13 56.71 19.35
C GLN A 15 -13.58 58.14 19.17
N GLN A 16 -13.10 58.50 17.96
CA GLN A 16 -12.57 59.83 17.66
C GLN A 16 -13.61 60.95 17.82
N VAL A 17 -14.89 60.66 17.57
CA VAL A 17 -16.00 61.61 17.78
C VAL A 17 -16.68 61.46 19.15
N GLY A 18 -16.12 60.62 20.05
CA GLY A 18 -16.57 60.47 21.43
C GLY A 18 -17.79 59.57 21.67
N THR A 19 -18.20 58.78 20.68
CA THR A 19 -19.41 57.92 20.73
C THR A 19 -19.13 56.45 20.99
N ALA A 20 -17.87 56.02 21.09
CA ALA A 20 -17.47 54.65 21.44
C ALA A 20 -16.31 54.65 22.45
N ALA A 21 -16.21 53.59 23.25
CA ALA A 21 -15.18 53.45 24.27
C ALA A 21 -13.87 52.88 23.69
N ALA A 22 -12.76 53.10 24.40
CA ALA A 22 -11.46 52.52 24.02
C ALA A 22 -11.44 50.97 24.10
N THR A 23 -12.30 50.40 24.95
CA THR A 23 -12.53 48.95 25.05
C THR A 23 -13.12 48.39 23.76
N ASP A 24 -14.09 49.09 23.15
CA ASP A 24 -14.74 48.67 21.91
C ASP A 24 -13.75 48.61 20.74
N VAL A 25 -12.81 49.57 20.67
CA VAL A 25 -11.72 49.57 19.68
C VAL A 25 -10.78 48.38 19.90
N SER A 26 -10.47 48.06 21.16
CA SER A 26 -9.56 46.96 21.50
C SER A 26 -10.17 45.59 21.17
N GLU A 27 -11.47 45.42 21.43
CA GLU A 27 -12.22 44.23 21.02
C GLU A 27 -12.27 44.09 19.50
N ALA A 28 -12.62 45.16 18.79
CA ALA A 28 -12.65 45.16 17.33
C ALA A 28 -11.27 44.87 16.72
N MET A 29 -10.20 45.38 17.34
CA MET A 29 -8.82 45.11 16.91
C MET A 29 -8.46 43.63 17.13
N SER A 30 -8.87 43.05 18.25
CA SER A 30 -8.66 41.63 18.54
C SER A 30 -9.36 40.74 17.50
N VAL A 31 -10.61 41.06 17.13
CA VAL A 31 -11.34 40.35 16.08
C VAL A 31 -10.64 40.47 14.73
N TYR A 32 -10.15 41.66 14.36
CA TYR A 32 -9.39 41.85 13.12
C TYR A 32 -8.09 41.03 13.10
N LEU A 33 -7.31 41.05 14.19
CA LEU A 33 -6.08 40.28 14.30
C LEU A 33 -6.33 38.78 14.26
N GLN A 34 -7.40 38.30 14.91
CA GLN A 34 -7.83 36.91 14.83
C GLN A 34 -8.20 36.52 13.40
N ALA A 35 -8.99 37.34 12.71
CA ALA A 35 -9.35 37.09 11.31
C ALA A 35 -8.11 37.06 10.40
N ARG A 36 -7.12 37.93 10.65
CA ARG A 36 -5.85 37.96 9.92
C ARG A 36 -5.03 36.69 10.18
N ALA A 37 -4.96 36.22 11.43
CA ALA A 37 -4.30 34.97 11.79
C ALA A 37 -4.98 33.76 11.11
N SER A 38 -6.31 33.71 11.09
CA SER A 38 -7.06 32.65 10.42
C SER A 38 -6.78 32.61 8.91
N VAL A 39 -6.67 33.75 8.24
CA VAL A 39 -6.32 33.80 6.80
C VAL A 39 -4.96 33.15 6.54
N ALA A 40 -3.93 33.49 7.34
CA ALA A 40 -2.59 32.90 7.20
C ALA A 40 -2.60 31.39 7.48
N SER A 41 -3.39 30.95 8.48
CA SER A 41 -3.58 29.53 8.78
C SER A 41 -4.21 28.77 7.61
N TYR A 42 -5.30 29.28 7.04
CA TYR A 42 -5.96 28.63 5.90
C TYR A 42 -5.12 28.63 4.64
N GLN A 43 -4.33 29.68 4.38
CA GLN A 43 -3.36 29.69 3.29
C GLN A 43 -2.33 28.56 3.44
N THR A 44 -1.84 28.36 4.66
CA THR A 44 -0.91 27.26 4.97
C THR A 44 -1.58 25.91 4.75
N GLN A 45 -2.82 25.74 5.21
CA GLN A 45 -3.58 24.50 5.04
C GLN A 45 -3.79 24.16 3.56
N VAL A 46 -4.19 25.13 2.74
CA VAL A 46 -4.34 24.94 1.28
C VAL A 46 -3.01 24.48 0.65
N MET A 47 -1.89 25.08 1.05
CA MET A 47 -0.57 24.66 0.53
C MET A 47 -0.20 23.24 0.98
N GLN A 48 -0.52 22.85 2.22
CA GLN A 48 -0.31 21.49 2.71
C GLN A 48 -1.16 20.46 1.98
N ASP A 49 -2.44 20.77 1.74
CA ASP A 49 -3.35 19.90 1.00
C ASP A 49 -2.90 19.73 -0.47
N LYS A 50 -2.47 20.82 -1.11
CA LYS A 50 -1.86 20.76 -2.46
C LYS A 50 -0.61 19.88 -2.49
N ASN A 51 0.26 19.99 -1.48
CA ASN A 51 1.44 19.15 -1.38
C ASN A 51 1.08 17.67 -1.15
N ALA A 52 0.07 17.38 -0.35
CA ALA A 52 -0.44 16.03 -0.15
C ALA A 52 -1.01 15.44 -1.45
N LEU A 53 -1.76 16.23 -2.22
CA LEU A 53 -2.26 15.83 -3.53
C LEU A 53 -1.12 15.55 -4.52
N ASN A 54 -0.10 16.41 -4.57
CA ASN A 54 1.08 16.17 -5.41
C ASN A 54 1.81 14.89 -5.02
N LEU A 55 1.94 14.62 -3.72
CA LEU A 55 2.56 13.40 -3.20
C LEU A 55 1.76 12.15 -3.61
N LEU A 56 0.42 12.18 -3.45
CA LEU A 56 -0.45 11.07 -3.82
C LEU A 56 -0.51 10.83 -5.33
N ALA A 57 -0.48 11.90 -6.13
CA ALA A 57 -0.44 11.82 -7.60
C ALA A 57 0.94 11.43 -8.14
N GLY A 58 1.99 11.52 -7.33
CA GLY A 58 3.38 11.27 -7.75
C GLY A 58 3.94 12.32 -8.72
N THR A 59 3.27 13.46 -8.86
CA THR A 59 3.64 14.55 -9.78
C THR A 59 3.10 15.88 -9.30
N THR A 60 3.65 16.98 -9.81
CA THR A 60 3.05 18.30 -9.60
C THR A 60 1.81 18.45 -10.46
N LEU A 61 0.64 18.58 -9.83
CA LEU A 61 -0.61 18.81 -10.52
C LEU A 61 -0.65 20.23 -11.08
N ALA A 62 -1.11 20.37 -12.33
CA ALA A 62 -1.35 21.67 -12.92
C ALA A 62 -2.52 22.37 -12.20
N GLU A 63 -2.42 23.69 -12.01
CA GLU A 63 -3.39 24.48 -11.23
C GLU A 63 -4.83 24.38 -11.78
N ASN A 64 -5.00 24.12 -13.08
CA ASN A 64 -6.31 23.93 -13.72
C ASN A 64 -6.97 22.58 -13.41
N LEU A 65 -6.23 21.61 -12.86
CA LEU A 65 -6.76 20.32 -12.40
C LEU A 65 -7.17 20.37 -10.93
N LEU A 66 -6.73 21.40 -10.20
CA LEU A 66 -7.12 21.58 -8.80
C LEU A 66 -8.54 22.17 -8.76
N PRO A 67 -9.41 21.67 -7.87
CA PRO A 67 -10.75 22.22 -7.73
C PRO A 67 -10.67 23.71 -7.37
N GLY A 68 -11.55 24.50 -7.99
CA GLY A 68 -11.67 25.93 -7.75
C GLY A 68 -12.36 26.21 -6.42
N THR A 69 -13.41 27.02 -6.44
CA THR A 69 -14.19 27.31 -5.22
C THR A 69 -15.18 26.18 -4.92
N LEU A 70 -15.67 26.10 -3.68
CA LEU A 70 -16.66 25.09 -3.26
C LEU A 70 -17.91 25.07 -4.16
N GLU A 71 -18.30 26.22 -4.71
CA GLU A 71 -19.45 26.37 -5.62
C GLU A 71 -19.23 25.71 -6.99
N SER A 72 -17.99 25.38 -7.35
CA SER A 72 -17.65 24.69 -8.60
C SER A 72 -17.72 23.16 -8.49
N LEU A 73 -17.94 22.62 -7.28
CA LEU A 73 -18.01 21.19 -7.06
C LEU A 73 -19.39 20.65 -7.47
N PRO A 74 -19.46 19.56 -8.26
CA PRO A 74 -20.73 18.98 -8.66
C PRO A 74 -21.48 18.38 -7.45
N GLU A 75 -22.81 18.59 -7.41
CA GLU A 75 -23.66 18.18 -6.27
C GLU A 75 -23.63 16.66 -6.00
N GLN A 76 -23.31 15.83 -7.00
CA GLN A 76 -23.22 14.36 -6.88
C GLN A 76 -21.79 13.84 -7.05
N MET A 77 -20.81 14.36 -6.30
CA MET A 77 -19.46 13.76 -6.27
C MET A 77 -19.44 12.36 -5.66
N ILE A 78 -20.35 12.04 -4.74
CA ILE A 78 -20.38 10.79 -4.00
C ILE A 78 -21.65 10.04 -4.35
N SER A 79 -21.53 8.97 -5.14
CA SER A 79 -22.59 7.98 -5.29
C SER A 79 -22.58 7.10 -4.03
N LEU A 80 -23.61 7.21 -3.21
CA LEU A 80 -23.81 6.29 -2.09
C LEU A 80 -24.01 4.88 -2.63
N VAL A 81 -23.18 3.94 -2.20
CA VAL A 81 -23.34 2.52 -2.55
C VAL A 81 -24.61 2.02 -1.85
N PRO A 82 -25.55 1.37 -2.56
CA PRO A 82 -26.77 0.85 -1.95
C PRO A 82 -26.46 -0.13 -0.81
N ALA A 83 -27.23 -0.05 0.28
CA ALA A 83 -27.17 -1.05 1.35
C ALA A 83 -27.71 -2.41 0.84
N GLY A 84 -27.14 -3.51 1.33
CA GLY A 84 -27.55 -4.87 0.94
C GLY A 84 -26.75 -5.48 -0.22
N VAL A 85 -25.47 -5.16 -0.31
CA VAL A 85 -24.58 -5.77 -1.30
C VAL A 85 -24.46 -7.28 -1.04
N SER A 86 -24.62 -8.10 -2.09
CA SER A 86 -24.47 -9.57 -2.00
C SER A 86 -23.12 -9.94 -1.38
N SER A 87 -23.07 -11.05 -0.65
CA SER A 87 -21.82 -11.67 -0.16
C SER A 87 -20.80 -11.91 -1.29
N ASP A 88 -21.24 -11.96 -2.54
CA ASP A 88 -20.38 -12.08 -3.72
C ASP A 88 -19.44 -10.88 -3.91
N VAL A 89 -19.77 -9.70 -3.35
CA VAL A 89 -18.86 -8.55 -3.40
C VAL A 89 -17.66 -8.74 -2.49
N LEU A 90 -17.76 -9.58 -1.44
CA LEU A 90 -16.59 -9.99 -0.65
C LEU A 90 -15.59 -10.80 -1.50
N LEU A 91 -16.05 -11.53 -2.53
CA LEU A 91 -15.17 -12.28 -3.44
C LEU A 91 -14.45 -11.40 -4.46
N ARG A 92 -14.90 -10.15 -4.65
CA ARG A 92 -14.27 -9.18 -5.56
C ARG A 92 -13.30 -8.25 -4.87
N ARG A 93 -13.16 -8.37 -3.56
CA ARG A 93 -12.32 -7.50 -2.73
C ARG A 93 -10.85 -7.93 -2.84
N PRO A 94 -9.95 -7.06 -3.32
CA PRO A 94 -8.54 -7.42 -3.52
C PRO A 94 -7.84 -7.89 -2.24
N ASP A 95 -8.19 -7.34 -1.08
CA ASP A 95 -7.63 -7.72 0.22
C ASP A 95 -8.05 -9.12 0.68
N ILE A 96 -9.27 -9.55 0.35
CA ILE A 96 -9.76 -10.91 0.63
C ILE A 96 -9.09 -11.90 -0.34
N GLN A 97 -8.97 -11.52 -1.62
CA GLN A 97 -8.28 -12.33 -2.62
C GLN A 97 -6.80 -12.53 -2.27
N GLU A 98 -6.11 -11.49 -1.82
CA GLU A 98 -4.73 -11.58 -1.35
C GLU A 98 -4.61 -12.59 -0.20
N ALA A 99 -5.47 -12.48 0.82
CA ALA A 99 -5.46 -13.41 1.95
C ALA A 99 -5.75 -14.87 1.51
N GLU A 100 -6.68 -15.07 0.57
CA GLU A 100 -6.97 -16.40 0.01
C GLU A 100 -5.78 -16.97 -0.77
N HIS A 101 -5.12 -16.17 -1.61
CA HIS A 101 -3.94 -16.60 -2.37
C HIS A 101 -2.76 -16.92 -1.45
N ASN A 102 -2.57 -16.15 -0.37
CA ASN A 102 -1.57 -16.45 0.65
C ASN A 102 -1.88 -17.78 1.35
N LEU A 103 -3.15 -18.06 1.68
CA LEU A 103 -3.57 -19.34 2.24
C LEU A 103 -3.33 -20.51 1.28
N LYS A 104 -3.61 -20.33 -0.01
CA LYS A 104 -3.32 -21.31 -1.06
C LYS A 104 -1.82 -21.60 -1.16
N SER A 105 -0.98 -20.57 -1.12
CA SER A 105 0.48 -20.70 -1.11
C SER A 105 0.96 -21.53 0.09
N ALA A 106 0.52 -21.20 1.30
CA ALA A 106 0.90 -21.95 2.49
C ALA A 106 0.43 -23.41 2.47
N ASN A 107 -0.69 -23.70 1.80
CA ASN A 107 -1.11 -25.08 1.58
C ASN A 107 -0.18 -25.83 0.62
N ALA A 108 0.35 -25.16 -0.41
CA ALA A 108 1.36 -25.74 -1.30
C ALA A 108 2.69 -26.00 -0.57
N ASP A 109 3.08 -25.11 0.35
CA ASP A 109 4.28 -25.27 1.19
C ASP A 109 4.20 -26.51 2.08
N ILE A 110 3.02 -26.87 2.60
CA ILE A 110 2.80 -28.15 3.29
C ILE A 110 3.09 -29.33 2.34
N GLY A 111 2.67 -29.24 1.09
CA GLY A 111 2.97 -30.23 0.06
C GLY A 111 4.48 -30.39 -0.16
N ALA A 112 5.21 -29.27 -0.29
CA ALA A 112 6.66 -29.26 -0.41
C ALA A 112 7.35 -29.83 0.83
N ALA A 113 6.91 -29.47 2.03
CA ALA A 113 7.44 -30.02 3.27
C ALA A 113 7.18 -31.52 3.41
N ARG A 114 6.03 -32.02 2.92
CA ARG A 114 5.74 -33.45 2.81
C ARG A 114 6.64 -34.15 1.79
N ALA A 115 6.97 -33.48 0.68
CA ALA A 115 7.84 -34.03 -0.35
C ALA A 115 9.26 -34.35 0.17
N ASN A 116 9.75 -33.63 1.20
CA ASN A 116 11.05 -33.90 1.82
C ASN A 116 11.16 -35.29 2.49
N PHE A 117 10.04 -35.97 2.73
CA PHE A 117 10.02 -37.34 3.24
C PHE A 117 10.16 -38.41 2.14
N PHE A 118 10.07 -38.01 0.88
CA PHE A 118 10.16 -38.92 -0.27
C PHE A 118 11.56 -38.85 -0.93
N PRO A 119 11.94 -39.86 -1.73
CA PRO A 119 13.17 -39.82 -2.48
C PRO A 119 13.20 -38.61 -3.44
N THR A 120 14.32 -37.90 -3.46
CA THR A 120 14.62 -36.91 -4.49
C THR A 120 15.36 -37.58 -5.63
N ILE A 121 14.88 -37.38 -6.87
CA ILE A 121 15.49 -37.92 -8.08
C ILE A 121 16.09 -36.73 -8.84
N SER A 122 17.40 -36.78 -9.09
CA SER A 122 18.14 -35.76 -9.84
C SER A 122 18.74 -36.36 -11.09
N LEU A 123 18.73 -35.60 -12.18
CA LEU A 123 19.24 -36.04 -13.47
C LEU A 123 20.18 -34.99 -14.04
N THR A 124 21.46 -35.34 -14.18
CA THR A 124 22.45 -34.48 -14.83
C THR A 124 22.84 -35.10 -16.16
N ALA A 125 22.72 -34.34 -17.24
CA ALA A 125 23.18 -34.75 -18.57
C ALA A 125 24.00 -33.63 -19.20
N SER A 126 25.06 -33.98 -19.92
CA SER A 126 25.84 -33.02 -20.71
C SER A 126 26.24 -33.65 -22.05
N ALA A 127 26.45 -32.81 -23.05
CA ALA A 127 26.97 -33.20 -24.35
C ALA A 127 27.84 -32.07 -24.88
N GLY A 128 28.89 -32.40 -25.64
CA GLY A 128 29.81 -31.43 -26.17
C GLY A 128 30.96 -32.09 -26.91
N VAL A 129 32.10 -31.40 -26.90
CA VAL A 129 33.34 -31.90 -27.47
C VAL A 129 34.46 -31.86 -26.44
N GLY A 130 35.33 -32.87 -26.44
CA GLY A 130 36.44 -32.98 -25.51
C GLY A 130 37.69 -33.40 -26.26
N SER A 131 38.79 -32.67 -26.05
CA SER A 131 40.09 -32.95 -26.67
C SER A 131 41.24 -32.55 -25.76
N ASP A 132 42.35 -33.29 -25.83
CA ASP A 132 43.60 -32.95 -25.15
C ASP A 132 44.33 -31.73 -25.75
N ALA A 133 43.95 -31.30 -26.97
CA ALA A 133 44.50 -30.11 -27.63
C ALA A 133 43.40 -29.24 -28.27
N LEU A 134 43.53 -27.91 -28.14
CA LEU A 134 42.53 -26.95 -28.67
C LEU A 134 42.37 -27.04 -30.19
N SER A 135 43.46 -27.33 -30.92
CA SER A 135 43.46 -27.46 -32.38
C SER A 135 42.60 -28.62 -32.88
N SER A 136 42.41 -29.67 -32.07
CA SER A 136 41.61 -30.84 -32.42
C SER A 136 40.19 -30.80 -31.84
N LEU A 137 39.82 -29.77 -31.08
CA LEU A 137 38.57 -29.73 -30.31
C LEU A 137 37.30 -30.00 -31.14
N PHE A 138 37.22 -29.51 -32.38
CA PHE A 138 36.08 -29.72 -33.29
C PHE A 138 36.34 -30.75 -34.41
N SER A 139 37.36 -31.59 -34.24
CA SER A 139 37.67 -32.66 -35.19
C SER A 139 36.62 -33.78 -35.14
N HIS A 140 36.56 -34.59 -36.20
CA HIS A 140 35.71 -35.78 -36.24
C HIS A 140 36.07 -36.73 -35.09
N GLY A 141 35.06 -37.24 -34.38
CA GLY A 141 35.24 -38.18 -33.27
C GLY A 141 35.44 -37.57 -31.87
N MET A 142 35.46 -36.23 -31.74
CA MET A 142 35.69 -35.55 -30.46
C MET A 142 34.42 -35.30 -29.64
N GLN A 143 33.30 -35.90 -30.04
CA GLN A 143 32.02 -35.78 -29.35
C GLN A 143 32.05 -36.56 -28.03
N ILE A 144 31.67 -35.89 -26.95
CA ILE A 144 31.54 -36.47 -25.63
C ILE A 144 30.14 -36.18 -25.08
N TRP A 145 29.63 -37.11 -24.28
CA TRP A 145 28.39 -36.93 -23.55
C TRP A 145 28.49 -37.61 -22.18
N SER A 146 27.69 -37.13 -21.23
CA SER A 146 27.55 -37.72 -19.91
C SER A 146 26.08 -37.75 -19.49
N PHE A 147 25.72 -38.79 -18.73
CA PHE A 147 24.40 -38.98 -18.18
C PHE A 147 24.55 -39.59 -16.78
N ALA A 148 24.12 -38.85 -15.76
CA ALA A 148 24.33 -39.17 -14.35
C ALA A 148 23.03 -38.94 -13.56
N PRO A 149 22.15 -39.96 -13.47
CA PRO A 149 21.01 -39.94 -12.56
C PRO A 149 21.46 -40.22 -11.12
N SER A 150 20.81 -39.61 -10.14
CA SER A 150 20.99 -39.90 -8.72
C SER A 150 19.67 -39.90 -7.96
N VAL A 151 19.58 -40.75 -6.92
CA VAL A 151 18.41 -40.85 -6.06
C VAL A 151 18.86 -40.74 -4.61
N THR A 152 18.24 -39.84 -3.84
CA THR A 152 18.56 -39.60 -2.43
C THR A 152 17.30 -39.75 -1.59
N LEU A 153 17.33 -40.65 -0.59
CA LEU A 153 16.26 -40.82 0.38
C LEU A 153 16.80 -40.60 1.80
N PRO A 154 16.35 -39.56 2.52
CA PRO A 154 16.76 -39.37 3.91
C PRO A 154 16.15 -40.44 4.84
N LEU A 155 16.99 -41.25 5.48
CA LEU A 155 16.55 -42.23 6.49
C LEU A 155 16.43 -41.61 7.89
N PHE A 156 17.33 -40.70 8.24
CA PHE A 156 17.34 -40.00 9.53
C PHE A 156 17.80 -38.56 9.34
N THR A 157 16.93 -37.60 9.69
CA THR A 157 17.21 -36.15 9.56
C THR A 157 17.25 -35.43 10.91
N GLY A 158 17.33 -36.16 12.03
CA GLY A 158 17.29 -35.56 13.37
C GLY A 158 16.03 -34.74 13.66
N GLY A 159 14.90 -35.05 13.00
CA GLY A 159 13.64 -34.32 13.15
C GLY A 159 13.48 -33.08 12.27
N SER A 160 14.49 -32.71 11.45
CA SER A 160 14.43 -31.53 10.57
C SER A 160 13.20 -31.51 9.65
N ASN A 161 12.93 -32.61 8.91
CA ASN A 161 11.76 -32.70 8.03
C ASN A 161 10.42 -32.55 8.78
N LEU A 162 10.32 -33.13 9.99
CA LEU A 162 9.12 -33.02 10.82
C LEU A 162 8.94 -31.59 11.36
N ALA A 163 10.02 -30.93 11.76
CA ALA A 163 9.98 -29.53 12.18
C ALA A 163 9.53 -28.61 11.04
N GLN A 164 10.03 -28.83 9.81
CA GLN A 164 9.61 -28.07 8.63
C GLN A 164 8.14 -28.27 8.30
N LEU A 165 7.62 -29.50 8.38
CA LEU A 165 6.21 -29.78 8.19
C LEU A 165 5.34 -29.08 9.23
N ARG A 166 5.71 -29.18 10.52
CA ARG A 166 4.99 -28.50 11.61
C ARG A 166 5.00 -26.98 11.46
N TYR A 167 6.12 -26.42 10.99
CA TYR A 167 6.23 -25.00 10.69
C TYR A 167 5.26 -24.59 9.58
N ALA A 168 5.24 -25.31 8.45
CA ALA A 168 4.31 -25.03 7.35
C ALA A 168 2.83 -25.15 7.78
N GLU A 169 2.50 -26.15 8.60
CA GLU A 169 1.16 -26.31 9.17
C GLU A 169 0.78 -25.17 10.14
N ALA A 170 1.73 -24.70 10.96
CA ALA A 170 1.52 -23.55 11.84
C ALA A 170 1.32 -22.26 11.04
N GLN A 171 2.11 -22.05 9.99
CA GLN A 171 1.98 -20.90 9.10
C GLN A 171 0.62 -20.87 8.40
N LYS A 172 0.16 -22.02 7.86
CA LYS A 172 -1.19 -22.14 7.30
C LYS A 172 -2.27 -21.77 8.32
N ARG A 173 -2.17 -22.25 9.57
CA ARG A 173 -3.12 -21.91 10.64
C ARG A 173 -3.13 -20.42 10.95
N GLY A 174 -1.97 -19.77 10.98
CA GLY A 174 -1.89 -18.32 11.13
C GLY A 174 -2.62 -17.57 10.01
N LEU A 175 -2.44 -18.00 8.76
CA LEU A 175 -3.10 -17.39 7.60
C LEU A 175 -4.61 -17.64 7.55
N ILE A 176 -5.09 -18.79 8.05
CA ILE A 176 -6.53 -19.02 8.25
C ILE A 176 -7.10 -17.95 9.19
N ALA A 177 -6.45 -17.70 10.32
CA ALA A 177 -6.90 -16.68 11.27
C ALA A 177 -6.89 -15.27 10.65
N THR A 178 -5.88 -14.93 9.84
CA THR A 178 -5.85 -13.66 9.10
C THR A 178 -7.00 -13.54 8.09
N TYR A 179 -7.27 -14.61 7.34
CA TYR A 179 -8.39 -14.65 6.39
C TYR A 179 -9.75 -14.50 7.09
N GLU A 180 -9.95 -15.21 8.21
CA GLU A 180 -11.16 -15.12 9.02
C GLU A 180 -11.34 -13.72 9.62
N LYS A 181 -10.26 -13.11 10.13
CA LYS A 181 -10.27 -11.73 10.65
C LYS A 181 -10.69 -10.72 9.59
N ASN A 182 -10.08 -10.78 8.40
CA ASN A 182 -10.39 -9.87 7.29
C ASN A 182 -11.87 -9.98 6.85
N ARG A 183 -12.43 -11.20 6.94
CA ARG A 183 -13.84 -11.45 6.70
C ARG A 183 -14.73 -10.92 7.83
N SER A 184 -14.35 -11.08 9.11
CA SER A 184 -15.19 -10.72 10.26
C SER A 184 -15.22 -9.22 10.57
N GLU A 185 -14.14 -8.47 10.34
CA GLU A 185 -14.07 -7.03 10.68
C GLU A 185 -14.97 -6.14 9.80
N ARG A 186 -15.61 -6.69 8.77
CA ARG A 186 -16.30 -5.91 7.73
C ARG A 186 -17.65 -6.49 7.27
N ILE A 187 -18.22 -7.36 8.10
CA ILE A 187 -19.65 -7.72 8.12
C ILE A 187 -20.27 -6.97 9.30
#